data_AF-A0A4S0JEX0-F1
#
_entry.id   AF-A0A4S0JEX0-F1
#
_cell.length_a   1.000
_cell.length_b   1.000
_cell.length_c   1.000
_cell.angle_alpha   90.00
_cell.angle_beta   90.00
_cell.angle_gamma   90.00
#
_symmetry.space_group_name_H-M   'P 1'
#
loop_
_entity.id
_entity.type
_entity.pdbx_description
1 polymer ?
#
loop_
_entity_poly.entity_id
_entity_poly.type
_entity_poly.pdbx_seq_one_letter_code
_entity_poly.pdbx_strand_id
1 'polypeptide(L)'
;LVSVQVDEHGQGRGWRSVIVDGRYEELPDRIGHKLQRDHAWSVLSKHTDWWEPGALKPVTPPAADNAPHVFFRILIEQVSGREASE
;
A
#
# COMPACT_ATOMS: atom_id res chain seq x y z
N LEU A 1 15.14 5.49 -0.62
CA LEU A 1 14.20 6.41 -1.31
C LEU A 1 13.34 5.57 -2.22
N VAL A 2 12.06 5.90 -2.34
CA VAL A 2 11.08 5.22 -3.20
C VAL A 2 10.32 6.25 -4.01
N SER A 3 9.72 5.80 -5.11
CA SER A 3 8.74 6.59 -5.86
C SER A 3 7.45 5.79 -6.00
N VAL A 4 6.31 6.45 -5.81
CA VAL A 4 4.97 5.86 -5.95
C VAL A 4 4.21 6.66 -6.99
N GLN A 5 3.71 5.98 -8.02
CA GLN A 5 2.85 6.58 -9.02
C GLN A 5 1.42 6.05 -8.83
N VAL A 6 0.46 6.97 -8.93
CA VAL A 6 -0.98 6.67 -8.90
C VAL A 6 -1.62 7.43 -10.06
N ASP A 7 -2.57 6.82 -10.75
CA ASP A 7 -3.37 7.47 -11.78
C ASP A 7 -4.86 7.17 -11.66
N GLU A 8 -5.65 8.03 -12.30
CA GLU A 8 -7.07 7.86 -12.51
C GLU A 8 -7.47 8.29 -13.93
N HIS A 9 -8.46 7.60 -14.50
CA HIS A 9 -9.05 7.98 -15.77
C HIS A 9 -10.02 9.16 -15.59
N GLY A 10 -9.91 10.15 -16.49
CA GLY A 10 -10.82 11.28 -16.61
C GLY A 10 -11.92 11.04 -17.65
N GLN A 11 -12.51 12.12 -18.17
CA GLN A 11 -13.49 12.05 -19.26
C GLN A 11 -12.80 11.77 -20.60
N GLY A 12 -13.42 10.92 -21.44
CA GLY A 12 -12.88 10.59 -22.76
C GLY A 12 -11.50 9.95 -22.68
N ARG A 13 -10.49 10.62 -23.26
CA ARG A 13 -9.08 10.23 -23.19
C ARG A 13 -8.28 10.94 -22.10
N GLY A 14 -8.96 11.72 -21.26
CA GLY A 14 -8.33 12.44 -20.17
C GLY A 14 -7.83 11.52 -19.06
N TRP A 15 -6.80 11.96 -18.36
CA TRP A 15 -6.21 11.24 -17.23
C TRP A 15 -5.58 12.21 -16.24
N ARG A 16 -5.46 11.77 -14.99
CA ARG A 16 -4.63 12.42 -13.97
C ARG A 16 -3.65 11.43 -13.41
N SER A 17 -2.42 11.87 -13.18
CA SER A 17 -1.40 11.07 -12.54
C SER A 17 -0.65 11.89 -11.50
N VAL A 18 -0.36 11.26 -10.38
CA VAL A 18 0.43 11.78 -9.27
C VAL A 18 1.66 10.90 -9.08
N ILE A 19 2.82 11.53 -8.94
CA ILE A 19 4.07 10.86 -8.57
C ILE A 19 4.52 11.42 -7.22
N VAL A 20 4.74 10.53 -6.27
CA VAL A 20 5.30 10.80 -4.95
C VAL A 20 6.72 10.31 -4.91
N ASP A 21 7.67 11.21 -4.64
CA ASP A 21 9.00 10.81 -4.20
C ASP A 21 9.04 10.86 -2.68
N GLY A 22 9.45 9.76 -2.08
CA GLY A 22 9.31 9.59 -0.64
C GLY A 22 10.30 8.62 -0.03
N ARG A 23 10.15 8.50 1.29
CA ARG A 23 10.97 7.61 2.10
C ARG A 23 10.13 6.52 2.71
N TYR A 24 10.60 5.30 2.52
CA TYR A 24 10.08 4.12 3.20
C TYR A 24 10.37 4.20 4.70
N GLU A 25 9.34 4.05 5.52
CA GLU A 25 9.45 3.96 6.97
C GLU A 25 8.65 2.76 7.46
N GLU A 26 9.35 1.79 8.05
CA GLU A 26 8.70 0.70 8.79
C GLU A 26 8.00 1.26 10.02
N LEU A 27 6.83 0.70 10.32
CA LEU A 27 6.07 1.02 11.52
C LEU A 27 6.08 -0.22 12.39
N PRO A 28 7.03 -0.39 13.33
CA PRO A 28 7.11 -1.58 14.19
C PRO A 28 5.89 -1.73 15.10
N ASP A 29 5.66 -2.93 15.62
CA ASP A 29 4.53 -3.21 16.52
C ASP A 29 4.78 -2.68 17.92
N ARG A 30 4.70 -1.36 18.05
CA ARG A 30 4.89 -0.62 19.29
C ARG A 30 3.65 0.24 19.53
N ILE A 31 3.36 0.49 20.81
CA ILE A 31 2.15 1.21 21.26
C ILE A 31 1.92 2.53 20.50
N GLY A 32 2.99 3.25 20.13
CA GLY A 32 2.91 4.51 19.39
C GLY A 32 2.36 4.41 17.95
N HIS A 33 2.37 3.22 17.34
CA HIS A 33 1.91 3.02 15.95
C HIS A 33 0.62 2.21 15.87
N LYS A 34 0.08 1.75 17.00
CA LYS A 34 -1.09 0.86 17.03
C LYS A 34 -2.32 1.48 16.36
N LEU A 35 -2.64 2.73 16.67
CA LEU A 35 -3.79 3.42 16.06
C LEU A 35 -3.64 3.58 14.53
N GLN A 36 -2.41 3.86 14.06
CA GLN A 36 -2.11 4.01 12.64
C GLN A 36 -2.25 2.67 11.90
N ARG A 37 -1.77 1.59 12.52
CA ARG A 37 -1.88 0.21 12.01
C ARG A 37 -3.34 -0.25 11.97
N ASP A 38 -4.10 -0.05 13.04
CA ASP A 38 -5.52 -0.43 13.13
C ASP A 38 -6.36 0.32 12.09
N HIS A 39 -6.12 1.62 11.91
CA HIS A 39 -6.80 2.42 10.89
C HIS A 39 -6.44 1.97 9.46
N ALA A 40 -5.15 1.76 9.18
CA ALA A 40 -4.69 1.26 7.89
C ALA A 40 -5.31 -0.10 7.56
N TRP A 41 -5.34 -1.01 8.54
CA TRP A 41 -5.97 -2.32 8.39
C TRP A 41 -7.46 -2.21 8.07
N SER A 42 -8.21 -1.36 8.80
CA SER A 42 -9.64 -1.15 8.55
C SER A 42 -9.99 -0.69 7.13
N VAL A 43 -9.08 0.04 6.48
CA VAL A 43 -9.25 0.51 5.09
C VAL A 43 -8.76 -0.56 4.10
N LEU A 44 -7.57 -1.13 4.33
CA LEU A 44 -6.92 -2.03 3.38
C LEU A 44 -7.52 -3.44 3.38
N SER A 45 -7.99 -3.95 4.52
CA SER A 45 -8.58 -5.29 4.65
C SER A 45 -9.93 -5.43 3.94
N LYS A 46 -10.49 -4.34 3.40
CA LYS A 46 -11.72 -4.35 2.60
C LYS A 46 -11.47 -4.60 1.12
N HIS A 47 -10.23 -4.40 0.68
CA HIS A 47 -9.83 -4.76 -0.66
C HIS A 47 -9.61 -6.27 -0.68
N THR A 48 -10.18 -6.96 -1.67
CA THR A 48 -9.94 -8.40 -1.89
C THR A 48 -8.44 -8.68 -1.76
N ASP A 49 -8.02 -9.70 -1.03
CA ASP A 49 -6.60 -10.06 -0.88
C ASP A 49 -6.04 -10.68 -2.18
N TRP A 50 -6.15 -9.95 -3.29
CA TRP A 50 -5.80 -10.37 -4.65
C TRP A 50 -4.27 -10.52 -4.84
N TRP A 51 -3.50 -10.09 -3.85
CA TRP A 51 -2.04 -10.06 -3.84
C TRP A 51 -1.44 -10.95 -2.73
N GLU A 52 -2.22 -11.42 -1.76
CA GLU A 52 -1.70 -12.34 -0.75
C GLU A 52 -1.42 -13.69 -1.41
N PRO A 53 -0.23 -14.29 -1.22
CA PRO A 53 0.06 -15.61 -1.73
C PRO A 53 -0.93 -16.61 -1.12
N GLY A 54 -1.91 -17.07 -1.90
CA GLY A 54 -2.91 -18.03 -1.43
C GLY A 54 -2.22 -19.24 -0.80
N ALA A 55 -2.46 -19.46 0.49
CA ALA A 55 -1.93 -20.58 1.26
C ALA A 55 -2.65 -21.89 0.85
N LEU A 56 -2.45 -22.34 -0.39
CA LEU A 56 -3.00 -23.61 -0.90
C LEU A 56 -1.89 -24.45 -1.54
N LYS A 57 -1.01 -24.97 -0.68
CA LYS A 57 -0.34 -26.26 -0.92
C LYS A 57 -0.73 -27.21 0.23
N PRO A 58 -1.07 -28.47 -0.05
CA PRO A 58 -1.58 -29.44 0.94
C PRO A 58 -0.55 -29.89 1.99
N VAL A 59 0.62 -29.26 2.05
CA VAL A 59 1.61 -29.47 3.10
C VAL A 59 1.74 -28.14 3.82
N THR A 60 0.99 -27.97 4.91
CA THR A 60 1.05 -26.80 5.80
C THR A 60 2.46 -26.69 6.36
N PRO A 61 3.31 -25.75 5.91
CA PRO A 61 4.48 -25.40 6.68
C PRO A 61 3.96 -24.65 7.91
N PRO A 62 4.45 -24.91 9.14
CA PRO A 62 3.94 -24.29 10.37
C PRO A 62 4.16 -22.76 10.45
N ALA A 63 4.52 -22.11 9.34
CA ALA A 63 4.96 -20.71 9.27
C ALA A 63 4.30 -19.88 8.16
N ALA A 64 3.45 -20.45 7.29
CA ALA A 64 2.78 -19.65 6.25
C ALA A 64 1.70 -18.72 6.83
N ASP A 65 0.94 -19.21 7.82
CA ASP A 65 -0.11 -18.43 8.51
C ASP A 65 0.44 -17.49 9.59
N ASN A 66 1.75 -17.51 9.86
CA ASN A 66 2.39 -16.79 10.96
C ASN A 66 3.55 -15.88 10.51
N ALA A 67 3.68 -15.62 9.20
CA ALA A 67 4.65 -14.65 8.73
C ALA A 67 4.23 -13.25 9.22
N PRO A 68 5.07 -12.53 9.97
CA PRO A 68 4.67 -11.24 10.53
C PRO A 68 4.43 -10.23 9.39
N HIS A 69 3.22 -9.66 9.33
CA HIS A 69 2.93 -8.57 8.39
C HIS A 69 3.87 -7.38 8.66
N VAL A 70 4.57 -6.94 7.61
CA VAL A 70 5.41 -5.75 7.68
C VAL A 70 4.54 -4.53 7.37
N PHE A 71 4.18 -3.79 8.42
CA PHE A 71 3.52 -2.49 8.25
C PHE A 71 4.55 -1.41 7.97
N PHE A 72 4.30 -0.61 6.95
CA PHE A 72 5.13 0.52 6.57
C PHE A 72 4.28 1.68 6.07
N ARG A 73 4.91 2.84 5.95
CA ARG A 73 4.37 4.01 5.26
C ARG A 73 5.41 4.59 4.32
N ILE A 74 4.94 5.32 3.33
CA ILE A 74 5.81 6.19 2.52
C ILE A 74 5.60 7.62 3.02
N LEU A 75 6.63 8.20 3.63
CA LEU A 75 6.64 9.62 3.93
C LEU A 75 6.83 10.37 2.61
N ILE A 76 5.85 11.19 2.24
CA ILE A 76 5.88 12.03 1.05
C ILE A 76 6.92 13.15 1.29
N GLU A 77 8.01 13.14 0.52
CA GLU A 77 9.01 14.22 0.55
C GLU A 77 8.74 15.24 -0.56
N GLN A 78 8.40 14.76 -1.76
CA GLN A 78 7.95 15.57 -2.88
C GLN A 78 6.76 14.91 -3.56
N VAL A 79 5.90 15.74 -4.14
CA VAL A 79 4.75 15.28 -4.91
C VAL A 79 4.62 16.15 -6.16
N SER A 80 4.39 15.50 -7.29
CA SER A 80 4.10 16.15 -8.56
C SER A 80 2.86 15.54 -9.19
N GLY A 81 2.12 16.34 -9.96
CA GLY A 81 0.88 15.92 -10.62
C GLY A 81 0.82 16.40 -12.06
N ARG A 82 0.22 15.59 -12.93
CA ARG A 82 -0.06 15.91 -14.32
C ARG A 82 -1.49 15.53 -14.67
N GLU A 83 -2.11 16.32 -15.51
CA GLU A 83 -3.43 16.08 -16.08
C GLU A 83 -3.34 16.25 -17.59
N ALA A 84 -4.02 15.38 -18.31
CA ALA A 84 -4.33 15.56 -19.71
C ALA A 84 -5.85 15.62 -19.89
N SER A 85 -6.29 16.59 -20.68
CA SER A 85 -7.68 16.78 -21.09
C SER A 85 -7.76 16.71 -22.62
N GLU A 86 -8.90 16.29 -23.14
CA GLU A 86 -9.16 16.22 -24.59
C GLU A 86 -9.35 17.60 -25.22
#